data_AF-E7GG86-F1
#
_entry.id   AF-E7GG86-F1
#
_cell.length_a   1.000
_cell.length_b   1.000
_cell.length_c   1.000
_cell.angle_alpha   90.00
_cell.angle_beta   90.00
_cell.angle_gamma   90.00
#
_symmetry.space_group_name_H-M   'P 1'
#
loop_
_entity.id
_entity.type
_entity.pdbx_description
1 polymer ?
#
loop_
_entity_poly.entity_id
_entity_poly.type
_entity_poly.pdbx_seq_one_letter_code
_entity_poly.pdbx_strand_id
1 'polypeptide(L)'
;MNTIEILESNYPISNGNYNAFQCKLPLDFFTFVPADDPVASFVEIMKGIDTSKYFNCSHRGNKGYDPNMMLQVTLFAFMNGEGELRKMEELCKYDIRYMWLSNEQTPSFMAFQRFISDKLSMSIEDIFYDIVKRIIELDDVDASKLYIDGTKIEANAKKNSFVWKKRYLDIRKNIFKSN
;
A
#
# COMPACT_ATOMS: atom_id res chain seq x y z
N MET A 1 3.11 26.09 39.49
CA MET A 1 2.88 26.81 38.22
C MET A 1 2.00 25.94 37.34
N ASN A 2 0.76 26.40 37.19
CA ASN A 2 -0.29 26.12 36.20
C ASN A 2 -0.68 24.68 35.85
N THR A 3 -1.75 24.29 36.55
CA THR A 3 -2.93 23.51 36.16
C THR A 3 -3.33 23.61 34.69
N ILE A 4 -3.73 22.47 34.09
CA ILE A 4 -4.71 22.43 33.02
C ILE A 4 -5.94 21.73 33.61
N GLU A 5 -7.03 22.49 33.78
CA GLU A 5 -8.31 21.98 34.26
C GLU A 5 -8.96 21.18 33.13
N ILE A 6 -9.27 19.91 33.40
CA ILE A 6 -10.15 19.12 32.53
C ILE A 6 -11.57 19.62 32.81
N LEU A 7 -12.27 20.06 31.78
CA LEU A 7 -13.68 20.43 31.84
C LEU A 7 -14.49 19.25 32.40
N GLU A 8 -14.98 19.41 33.63
CA GLU A 8 -15.92 18.46 34.22
C GLU A 8 -17.23 18.47 33.43
N SER A 9 -17.70 17.26 33.09
CA SER A 9 -18.97 17.03 32.41
C SER A 9 -20.13 17.53 33.26
N ASN A 10 -20.93 18.46 32.73
CA ASN A 10 -22.09 19.11 33.38
C ASN A 10 -23.31 18.18 33.51
N TYR A 11 -23.20 17.08 34.26
CA TYR A 11 -24.37 16.29 34.67
C TYR A 11 -24.50 16.24 36.20
N PRO A 12 -25.65 16.65 36.78
CA PRO A 12 -25.83 16.60 38.22
C PRO A 12 -26.15 15.16 38.61
N ILE A 13 -25.18 14.44 39.14
CA ILE A 13 -25.43 13.15 39.79
C ILE A 13 -25.12 13.29 41.27
N SER A 14 -26.14 13.69 42.02
CA SER A 14 -26.21 13.45 43.45
C SER A 14 -26.40 11.95 43.66
N ASN A 15 -25.34 11.21 43.94
CA ASN A 15 -25.37 10.02 44.79
C ASN A 15 -23.97 9.62 45.21
N GLY A 16 -23.72 9.67 46.52
CA GLY A 16 -22.49 9.20 47.14
C GLY A 16 -22.29 7.70 46.89
N ASN A 17 -21.03 7.34 46.63
CA ASN A 17 -20.50 5.98 46.46
C ASN A 17 -20.79 5.26 45.13
N TYR A 18 -20.85 5.97 44.01
CA TYR A 18 -20.74 5.33 42.68
C TYR A 18 -19.28 5.34 42.20
N ASN A 19 -18.49 4.34 42.60
CA ASN A 19 -17.25 4.02 41.88
C ASN A 19 -17.63 3.14 40.68
N ALA A 20 -18.05 3.77 39.58
CA ALA A 20 -18.12 3.07 38.31
C ALA A 20 -16.70 2.69 37.90
N PHE A 21 -16.22 1.52 38.33
CA PHE A 21 -15.21 0.81 37.55
C PHE A 21 -15.87 0.47 36.22
N GLN A 22 -15.82 1.42 35.29
CA GLN A 22 -16.30 1.20 33.94
C GLN A 22 -15.37 0.16 33.31
N CYS A 23 -15.82 -1.09 33.29
CA CYS A 23 -15.19 -2.13 32.50
C CYS A 23 -15.18 -1.64 31.05
N LYS A 24 -13.99 -1.36 30.52
CA LYS A 24 -13.80 -1.26 29.07
C LYS A 24 -14.01 -2.66 28.53
N LEU A 25 -15.10 -2.87 27.80
CA LEU A 25 -15.34 -4.12 27.12
C LEU A 25 -14.23 -4.25 26.06
N PRO A 26 -13.40 -5.31 26.07
CA PRO A 26 -12.50 -5.60 24.95
C PRO A 26 -13.38 -6.13 23.82
N LEU A 27 -14.16 -5.23 23.23
CA LEU A 27 -14.83 -5.52 21.98
C LEU A 27 -13.73 -5.55 20.93
N ASP A 28 -13.40 -6.76 20.51
CA ASP A 28 -12.55 -6.98 19.36
C ASP A 28 -13.37 -6.59 18.13
N PHE A 29 -13.34 -5.29 17.81
CA PHE A 29 -13.85 -4.79 16.55
C PHE A 29 -12.81 -5.13 15.49
N PHE A 30 -12.64 -6.42 15.17
CA PHE A 30 -11.83 -6.81 14.04
C PHE A 30 -12.31 -6.00 12.83
N THR A 31 -11.40 -5.28 12.18
CA THR A 31 -11.65 -4.68 10.88
C THR A 31 -11.98 -5.83 9.93
N PHE A 32 -13.27 -6.09 9.77
CA PHE A 32 -13.77 -7.23 9.02
C PHE A 32 -13.70 -6.89 7.54
N VAL A 33 -12.64 -7.35 6.91
CA VAL A 33 -12.52 -7.37 5.46
C VAL A 33 -13.05 -8.73 4.96
N PRO A 34 -13.98 -8.76 3.99
CA PRO A 34 -14.44 -10.01 3.39
C PRO A 34 -13.27 -10.83 2.83
N ALA A 35 -13.34 -12.15 2.93
CA ALA A 35 -12.31 -13.04 2.38
C ALA A 35 -12.19 -12.96 0.83
N ASP A 36 -13.26 -12.51 0.18
CA ASP A 36 -13.34 -12.29 -1.28
C ASP A 36 -12.89 -10.87 -1.70
N ASP A 37 -12.44 -10.04 -0.74
CA ASP A 37 -11.92 -8.71 -1.07
C ASP A 37 -10.54 -8.80 -1.74
N PRO A 38 -10.25 -7.99 -2.78
CA PRO A 38 -8.94 -7.96 -3.44
C PRO A 38 -7.74 -7.79 -2.51
N VAL A 39 -7.91 -7.13 -1.34
CA VAL A 39 -6.81 -6.96 -0.38
C VAL A 39 -6.35 -8.30 0.21
N ALA A 40 -7.24 -9.30 0.30
CA ALA A 40 -6.89 -10.62 0.81
C ALA A 40 -5.91 -11.33 -0.16
N SER A 41 -6.24 -11.37 -1.45
CA SER A 41 -5.36 -11.91 -2.50
C SER A 41 -4.05 -11.13 -2.60
N PHE A 42 -4.13 -9.80 -2.49
CA PHE A 42 -2.93 -8.95 -2.48
C PHE A 42 -1.97 -9.32 -1.34
N VAL A 43 -2.48 -9.45 -0.11
CA VAL A 43 -1.65 -9.83 1.05
C VAL A 43 -1.09 -11.25 0.90
N GLU A 44 -1.84 -12.18 0.30
CA GLU A 44 -1.34 -13.54 0.02
C GLU A 44 -0.16 -13.53 -0.96
N ILE A 45 -0.23 -12.73 -2.01
CA ILE A 45 0.89 -12.55 -2.95
C ILE A 45 2.08 -11.94 -2.20
N MET A 46 1.88 -10.86 -1.47
CA MET A 46 2.95 -10.15 -0.76
C MET A 46 3.64 -10.99 0.31
N LYS A 47 2.94 -11.92 0.97
CA LYS A 47 3.52 -12.87 1.95
C LYS A 47 4.61 -13.77 1.36
N GLY A 48 4.54 -14.08 0.08
CA GLY A 48 5.53 -14.92 -0.61
C GLY A 48 6.76 -14.17 -1.11
N ILE A 49 6.77 -12.84 -0.98
CA ILE A 49 7.85 -11.99 -1.49
C ILE A 49 8.69 -11.51 -0.31
N ASP A 50 10.00 -11.69 -0.39
CA ASP A 50 10.91 -11.06 0.57
C ASP A 50 10.98 -9.55 0.30
N THR A 51 10.18 -8.78 1.04
CA THR A 51 10.11 -7.33 0.90
C THR A 51 11.32 -6.61 1.49
N SER A 52 12.12 -7.27 2.33
CA SER A 52 13.21 -6.62 3.07
C SER A 52 14.30 -6.05 2.15
N LYS A 53 14.45 -6.63 0.96
CA LYS A 53 15.39 -6.18 -0.07
C LYS A 53 15.03 -4.83 -0.71
N TYR A 54 13.77 -4.41 -0.65
CA TYR A 54 13.30 -3.21 -1.35
C TYR A 54 13.57 -1.90 -0.62
N PHE A 55 13.86 -1.97 0.69
CA PHE A 55 14.01 -0.77 1.49
C PHE A 55 15.22 -0.83 2.43
N ASN A 56 15.87 0.32 2.59
CA ASN A 56 16.96 0.45 3.54
C ASN A 56 16.41 0.84 4.92
N CYS A 57 16.52 -0.08 5.88
CA CYS A 57 16.13 0.11 7.27
C CYS A 57 17.15 0.93 8.10
N SER A 58 17.99 1.75 7.47
CA SER A 58 18.84 2.72 8.17
C SER A 58 17.95 3.74 8.90
N HIS A 59 17.99 3.73 10.22
CA HIS A 59 17.26 4.66 11.07
C HIS A 59 18.23 5.67 11.70
N ARG A 60 17.88 6.96 11.62
CA ARG A 60 18.42 8.02 12.48
C ARG A 60 17.24 8.66 13.22
N GLY A 61 17.24 8.59 14.55
CA GLY A 61 16.19 9.17 15.40
C GLY A 61 15.10 8.19 15.81
N ASN A 62 13.87 8.69 16.02
CA ASN A 62 12.72 7.92 16.49
C ASN A 62 12.33 6.77 15.54
N LYS A 63 11.72 5.73 16.10
CA LYS A 63 11.15 4.61 15.33
C LYS A 63 10.08 5.16 14.37
N GLY A 64 10.30 4.94 13.06
CA GLY A 64 9.33 5.29 12.02
C GLY A 64 8.24 4.23 11.86
N TYR A 65 7.41 4.41 10.83
CA TYR A 65 6.46 3.40 10.37
C TYR A 65 7.19 2.15 9.86
N ASP A 66 6.54 0.99 9.97
CA ASP A 66 7.08 -0.25 9.42
C ASP A 66 7.22 -0.15 7.88
N PRO A 67 8.43 -0.30 7.31
CA PRO A 67 8.64 -0.15 5.87
C PRO A 67 7.86 -1.16 5.02
N ASN A 68 7.61 -2.37 5.54
CA ASN A 68 6.84 -3.38 4.83
C ASN A 68 5.37 -2.97 4.72
N MET A 69 4.76 -2.54 5.83
CA MET A 69 3.41 -1.96 5.83
C MET A 69 3.30 -0.73 4.90
N MET A 70 4.27 0.18 4.93
CA MET A 70 4.30 1.36 4.04
C MET A 70 4.36 0.95 2.56
N LEU A 71 5.15 -0.08 2.23
CA LEU A 71 5.24 -0.63 0.87
C LEU A 71 3.91 -1.23 0.44
N GLN A 72 3.32 -2.08 1.28
CA GLN A 72 2.06 -2.77 0.99
C GLN A 72 0.93 -1.78 0.74
N VAL A 73 0.76 -0.77 1.63
CA VAL A 73 -0.25 0.28 1.45
C VAL A 73 -0.03 1.03 0.15
N THR A 74 1.22 1.39 -0.15
CA THR A 74 1.57 2.13 -1.37
C THR A 74 1.22 1.32 -2.63
N LEU A 75 1.64 0.06 -2.69
CA LEU A 75 1.36 -0.84 -3.82
C LEU A 75 -0.12 -1.13 -3.98
N PHE A 76 -0.85 -1.35 -2.89
CA PHE A 76 -2.29 -1.58 -2.92
C PHE A 76 -3.05 -0.33 -3.40
N ALA A 77 -2.61 0.88 -3.02
CA ALA A 77 -3.15 2.12 -3.59
C ALA A 77 -2.90 2.22 -5.10
N PHE A 78 -1.69 1.92 -5.58
CA PHE A 78 -1.42 1.88 -7.02
C PHE A 78 -2.28 0.84 -7.76
N MET A 79 -2.50 -0.34 -7.17
CA MET A 79 -3.38 -1.37 -7.73
C MET A 79 -4.82 -0.86 -7.91
N ASN A 80 -5.30 -0.04 -6.98
CA ASN A 80 -6.64 0.57 -7.05
C ASN A 80 -6.69 1.87 -7.87
N GLY A 81 -5.57 2.31 -8.47
CA GLY A 81 -5.49 3.56 -9.23
C GLY A 81 -5.34 4.83 -8.37
N GLU A 82 -5.13 4.68 -7.06
CA GLU A 82 -5.05 5.77 -6.09
C GLU A 82 -3.59 6.19 -5.82
N GLY A 83 -2.94 6.77 -6.83
CA GLY A 83 -1.51 7.12 -6.79
C GLY A 83 -1.17 8.43 -6.04
N GLU A 84 -2.17 9.17 -5.56
CA GLU A 84 -1.95 10.45 -4.88
C GLU A 84 -1.62 10.25 -3.39
N LEU A 85 -0.52 10.84 -2.91
CA LEU A 85 -0.07 10.64 -1.51
C LEU A 85 -1.08 11.14 -0.46
N ARG A 86 -1.80 12.22 -0.75
CA ARG A 86 -2.86 12.72 0.13
C ARG A 86 -4.06 11.79 0.14
N LYS A 87 -4.33 11.13 -0.98
CA LYS A 87 -5.38 10.13 -1.08
C LYS A 87 -5.02 8.88 -0.30
N MET A 88 -3.76 8.43 -0.34
CA MET A 88 -3.27 7.35 0.52
C MET A 88 -3.46 7.67 2.01
N GLU A 89 -3.14 8.90 2.45
CA GLU A 89 -3.40 9.33 3.83
C GLU A 89 -4.90 9.30 4.19
N GLU A 90 -5.77 9.76 3.27
CA GLU A 90 -7.22 9.71 3.45
C GLU A 90 -7.72 8.25 3.56
N LEU A 91 -7.24 7.37 2.69
CA LEU A 91 -7.60 5.95 2.66
C LEU A 91 -7.21 5.25 3.98
N CYS A 92 -6.01 5.50 4.51
CA CYS A 92 -5.62 4.97 5.83
C CYS A 92 -6.52 5.45 6.99
N LYS A 93 -7.24 6.56 6.83
CA LYS A 93 -8.15 7.09 7.87
C LYS A 93 -9.57 6.55 7.75
N TYR A 94 -10.05 6.28 6.53
CA TYR A 94 -11.48 6.07 6.28
C TYR A 94 -11.83 4.78 5.55
N ASP A 95 -10.88 4.15 4.85
CA ASP A 95 -11.13 2.90 4.12
C ASP A 95 -10.69 1.70 4.96
N ILE A 96 -11.62 0.79 5.22
CA ILE A 96 -11.42 -0.39 6.07
C ILE A 96 -10.28 -1.29 5.58
N ARG A 97 -10.05 -1.38 4.25
CA ARG A 97 -9.00 -2.22 3.67
C ARG A 97 -7.63 -1.66 4.01
N TYR A 98 -7.51 -0.34 3.95
CA TYR A 98 -6.27 0.37 4.25
C TYR A 98 -6.03 0.46 5.75
N MET A 99 -7.07 0.64 6.56
CA MET A 99 -6.99 0.55 8.02
C MET A 99 -6.52 -0.83 8.47
N TRP A 100 -7.02 -1.90 7.85
CA TRP A 100 -6.58 -3.26 8.12
C TRP A 100 -5.11 -3.47 7.69
N LEU A 101 -4.75 -3.04 6.48
CA LEU A 101 -3.40 -3.19 5.93
C LEU A 101 -2.35 -2.37 6.71
N SER A 102 -2.73 -1.20 7.23
CA SER A 102 -1.87 -0.33 8.03
C SER A 102 -1.89 -0.65 9.53
N ASN A 103 -2.64 -1.67 9.96
CA ASN A 103 -2.87 -1.97 11.37
C ASN A 103 -3.32 -0.73 12.17
N GLU A 104 -4.33 -0.04 11.63
CA GLU A 104 -4.95 1.20 12.13
C GLU A 104 -4.02 2.41 12.22
N GLN A 105 -2.79 2.29 11.72
CA GLN A 105 -1.89 3.43 11.61
C GLN A 105 -2.38 4.37 10.50
N THR A 106 -2.24 5.67 10.74
CA THR A 106 -2.61 6.71 9.77
C THR A 106 -1.37 7.51 9.35
N PRO A 107 -0.46 6.94 8.52
CA PRO A 107 0.68 7.69 8.01
C PRO A 107 0.22 8.93 7.25
N SER A 108 0.91 10.05 7.47
CA SER A 108 0.64 11.28 6.72
C SER A 108 1.18 11.17 5.29
N PHE A 109 0.69 12.02 4.40
CA PHE A 109 1.22 12.09 3.02
C PHE A 109 2.74 12.33 3.00
N MET A 110 3.27 13.07 3.98
CA MET A 110 4.71 13.30 4.14
C MET A 110 5.48 12.03 4.54
N ALA A 111 4.86 11.12 5.28
CA ALA A 111 5.45 9.84 5.62
C ALA A 111 5.58 8.95 4.37
N PHE A 112 4.53 8.88 3.54
CA PHE A 112 4.58 8.20 2.25
C PHE A 112 5.62 8.82 1.30
N GLN A 113 5.66 10.15 1.22
CA GLN A 113 6.66 10.84 0.41
C GLN A 113 8.09 10.47 0.80
N ARG A 114 8.42 10.54 2.10
CA ARG A 114 9.75 10.17 2.61
C ARG A 114 10.06 8.70 2.41
N PHE A 115 9.08 7.82 2.57
CA PHE A 115 9.25 6.40 2.30
C PHE A 115 9.63 6.16 0.83
N ILE A 116 8.88 6.75 -0.11
CA ILE A 116 9.11 6.57 -1.54
C ILE A 116 10.44 7.20 -1.98
N SER A 117 10.76 8.40 -1.50
CA SER A 117 11.96 9.14 -1.93
C SER A 117 13.25 8.69 -1.25
N ASP A 118 13.21 8.35 0.04
CA ASP A 118 14.42 8.17 0.84
C ASP A 118 14.66 6.71 1.28
N LYS A 119 13.61 5.86 1.30
CA LYS A 119 13.69 4.51 1.87
C LYS A 119 13.68 3.40 0.84
N LEU A 120 12.95 3.56 -0.26
CA LEU A 120 12.99 2.62 -1.37
C LEU A 120 14.38 2.63 -2.01
N SER A 121 15.04 1.48 -2.00
CA SER A 121 16.40 1.29 -2.52
C SER A 121 16.46 0.57 -3.86
N MET A 122 15.42 -0.20 -4.20
CA MET A 122 15.33 -0.94 -5.45
C MET A 122 14.44 -0.23 -6.46
N SER A 123 14.57 -0.63 -7.73
CA SER A 123 13.73 -0.10 -8.81
C SER A 123 12.31 -0.63 -8.71
N ILE A 124 11.35 0.10 -9.30
CA ILE A 124 9.96 -0.36 -9.37
C ILE A 124 9.85 -1.60 -10.27
N GLU A 125 10.74 -1.72 -11.25
CA GLU A 125 10.85 -2.86 -12.16
C GLU A 125 11.19 -4.15 -11.40
N ASP A 126 12.07 -4.08 -10.40
CA ASP A 126 12.44 -5.24 -9.58
C ASP A 126 11.27 -5.72 -8.72
N ILE A 127 10.57 -4.78 -8.08
CA ILE A 127 9.36 -5.08 -7.30
C ILE A 127 8.30 -5.73 -8.19
N PHE A 128 8.08 -5.16 -9.38
CA PHE A 128 7.13 -5.69 -10.34
C PHE A 128 7.50 -7.11 -10.80
N TYR A 129 8.78 -7.36 -11.09
CA TYR A 129 9.25 -8.67 -11.51
C TYR A 129 8.97 -9.75 -10.44
N ASP A 130 9.25 -9.45 -9.18
CA ASP A 130 9.00 -10.38 -8.08
C ASP A 130 7.50 -10.65 -7.86
N ILE A 131 6.65 -9.62 -8.00
CA ILE A 131 5.20 -9.78 -7.94
C ILE A 131 4.71 -10.70 -9.07
N VAL A 132 5.12 -10.45 -10.31
CA VAL A 132 4.73 -11.28 -11.46
C VAL A 132 5.23 -12.70 -11.32
N LYS A 133 6.48 -12.88 -10.89
CA LYS A 133 7.05 -14.20 -10.62
C LYS A 133 6.21 -14.95 -9.58
N ARG A 134 5.80 -14.28 -8.51
CA ARG A 134 4.98 -14.88 -7.46
C ARG A 134 3.59 -15.29 -7.97
N ILE A 135 2.98 -14.49 -8.84
CA ILE A 135 1.70 -14.82 -9.48
C ILE A 135 1.84 -16.07 -10.37
N ILE A 136 2.90 -16.14 -11.20
CA ILE A 136 3.16 -17.31 -12.04
C ILE A 136 3.31 -18.59 -11.20
N GLU A 137 3.99 -18.50 -10.06
CA GLU A 137 4.18 -19.62 -9.13
C GLU A 137 2.88 -20.05 -8.43
N LEU A 138 1.99 -19.12 -8.12
CA LEU A 138 0.70 -19.40 -7.46
C LEU A 138 -0.34 -19.99 -8.42
N ASP A 139 -0.42 -19.43 -9.62
CA ASP A 139 -1.48 -19.75 -10.59
C ASP A 139 -1.04 -20.77 -11.66
N ASP A 140 0.17 -21.35 -11.53
CA ASP A 140 0.76 -22.32 -12.48
C ASP A 140 0.68 -21.84 -13.94
N VAL A 141 1.05 -20.57 -14.15
CA VAL A 141 0.89 -19.91 -15.45
C VAL A 141 1.92 -20.41 -16.45
N ASP A 142 1.45 -20.90 -17.60
CA ASP A 142 2.32 -21.29 -18.72
C ASP A 142 3.01 -20.07 -19.36
N ALA A 143 4.27 -19.85 -18.97
CA ALA A 143 5.12 -18.78 -19.51
C ALA A 143 5.65 -19.05 -20.94
N SER A 144 5.34 -20.21 -21.56
CA SER A 144 5.80 -20.53 -22.92
C SER A 144 5.13 -19.68 -24.01
N LYS A 145 3.96 -19.10 -23.71
CA LYS A 145 3.17 -18.28 -24.63
C LYS A 145 3.04 -16.87 -24.08
N LEU A 146 3.59 -15.90 -24.82
CA LEU A 146 3.46 -14.48 -24.50
C LEU A 146 2.40 -13.83 -25.39
N TYR A 147 1.34 -13.31 -24.77
CA TYR A 147 0.34 -12.49 -25.43
C TYR A 147 0.65 -11.01 -25.18
N ILE A 148 0.83 -10.23 -26.24
CA ILE A 148 1.11 -8.79 -26.15
C ILE A 148 -0.10 -8.05 -26.72
N ASP A 149 -0.88 -7.41 -25.86
CA ASP A 149 -1.89 -6.45 -26.27
C ASP A 149 -1.39 -5.02 -26.06
N GLY A 150 -1.71 -4.14 -27.00
CA GLY A 150 -1.20 -2.78 -27.03
C GLY A 150 -2.27 -1.77 -26.63
N THR A 151 -2.19 -1.23 -25.42
CA THR A 151 -3.03 -0.08 -25.03
C THR A 151 -2.37 1.24 -25.44
N LYS A 152 -3.13 2.11 -26.13
CA LYS A 152 -2.68 3.47 -26.49
C LYS A 152 -3.13 4.45 -25.42
N ILE A 153 -2.19 4.98 -24.65
CA ILE A 153 -2.43 6.10 -23.73
C ILE A 153 -1.93 7.38 -24.42
N GLU A 154 -2.81 8.37 -24.57
CA GLU A 154 -2.43 9.65 -25.13
C GLU A 154 -1.67 10.46 -24.08
N ALA A 155 -0.38 10.72 -24.33
CA ALA A 155 0.40 11.62 -23.51
C ALA A 155 -0.03 13.07 -23.80
N ASN A 156 0.07 13.96 -22.80
CA ASN A 156 -0.02 15.41 -22.98
C ASN A 156 1.25 15.99 -23.66
N ALA A 157 1.78 15.27 -24.65
CA ALA A 157 2.93 15.63 -25.44
C ALA A 157 2.63 15.29 -26.91
N LYS A 158 2.97 16.22 -27.80
CA LYS A 158 2.78 16.24 -29.27
C LYS A 158 1.89 15.12 -29.85
N LYS A 159 0.66 15.48 -30.25
CA LYS A 159 -0.26 14.60 -30.98
C LYS A 159 0.46 13.92 -32.15
N ASN A 160 0.39 12.58 -32.21
CA ASN A 160 0.83 11.70 -33.32
C ASN A 160 2.32 11.37 -33.45
N SER A 161 3.07 11.20 -32.35
CA SER A 161 4.47 10.72 -32.42
C SER A 161 4.63 9.18 -32.51
N PHE A 162 3.57 8.41 -32.29
CA PHE A 162 3.65 6.94 -32.16
C PHE A 162 3.35 6.21 -33.47
N VAL A 163 4.24 5.29 -33.86
CA VAL A 163 4.11 4.44 -35.06
C VAL A 163 4.16 2.96 -34.67
N TRP A 164 3.00 2.30 -34.73
CA TRP A 164 2.78 0.91 -34.30
C TRP A 164 3.75 -0.10 -34.92
N LYS A 165 3.90 -0.06 -36.25
CA LYS A 165 4.73 -1.02 -36.99
C LYS A 165 6.20 -0.98 -36.54
N LYS A 166 6.74 0.22 -36.30
CA LYS A 166 8.12 0.40 -35.85
C LYS A 166 8.30 -0.20 -34.45
N ARG A 167 7.40 0.13 -33.53
CA ARG A 167 7.41 -0.38 -32.15
C ARG A 167 7.31 -1.91 -32.09
N TYR A 168 6.39 -2.50 -32.86
CA TYR A 168 6.24 -3.96 -32.95
C TYR A 168 7.50 -4.65 -33.45
N LEU A 169 8.13 -4.11 -34.50
CA LEU A 169 9.37 -4.66 -35.05
C LEU A 169 10.53 -4.57 -34.06
N ASP A 170 10.62 -3.49 -33.29
CA ASP A 170 11.65 -3.31 -32.26
C ASP A 170 11.45 -4.28 -31.09
N ILE A 171 10.22 -4.46 -30.61
CA ILE A 171 9.87 -5.45 -29.57
C ILE A 171 10.23 -6.86 -30.05
N ARG A 172 9.80 -7.24 -31.25
CA ARG A 172 10.12 -8.55 -31.83
C ARG A 172 11.63 -8.79 -31.91
N LYS A 173 12.42 -7.78 -32.30
CA LYS A 173 13.88 -7.90 -32.36
C LYS A 173 14.52 -8.10 -30.98
N ASN A 174 13.98 -7.48 -29.93
CA ASN A 174 14.56 -7.54 -28.60
C ASN A 174 14.19 -8.85 -27.87
N ILE A 175 12.98 -9.38 -28.07
CA ILE A 175 12.53 -10.65 -27.47
C ILE A 175 13.44 -11.83 -27.86
N PHE A 176 13.93 -11.88 -29.10
CA PHE A 176 14.76 -12.99 -29.59
C PHE A 176 16.28 -12.75 -29.47
N LYS A 177 16.71 -11.62 -28.90
CA LYS A 177 18.14 -11.28 -28.74
C LYS A 177 18.72 -11.66 -27.39
N SER A 178 17.88 -11.94 -26.41
CA SER A 178 18.26 -12.44 -25.09
C SER A 178 18.30 -13.97 -25.12
N ASN A 179 19.36 -14.51 -25.74
CA ASN A 179 19.86 -15.88 -25.57
C ASN A 179 21.38 -15.82 -25.57
#